data_AF-A0A1Y4J5K6-F1
#
_entry.id   AF-A0A1Y4J5K6-F1
#
_cell.length_a   1.000
_cell.length_b   1.000
_cell.length_c   1.000
_cell.angle_alpha   90.00
_cell.angle_beta   90.00
_cell.angle_gamma   90.00
#
_symmetry.space_group_name_H-M   'P 1'
#
loop_
_entity.id
_entity.type
_entity.pdbx_description
1 polymer ?
#
loop_
_entity_poly.entity_id
_entity_poly.type
_entity_poly.pdbx_seq_one_letter_code
_entity_poly.pdbx_strand_id
1 'polypeptide(L)'
;MLERDYIMRLIRQFFEALEKLKEKRDTNDGTSIQVETNNMYTSYFHQPEAFFYEAGSDIIIGYMQARFSEKEYMQRIELLAELLYFDSTIKTSKEQQRMLWEKVLDLLTFLDTHSDTFSFDRRRKMEDIKALLNP
;
A
#
# COMPACT_ATOMS: atom_id res chain seq x y z
N MET A 1 15.79 11.76 17.14
CA MET A 1 15.09 12.89 16.50
C MET A 1 15.05 12.69 14.99
N LEU A 2 16.21 12.59 14.32
CA LEU A 2 16.32 12.46 12.86
C LEU A 2 15.51 11.31 12.22
N GLU A 3 15.50 10.10 12.80
CA GLU A 3 14.76 8.96 12.23
C GLU A 3 13.24 9.18 12.25
N ARG A 4 12.71 9.70 13.36
CA ARG A 4 11.27 10.01 13.48
C ARG A 4 10.87 11.12 12.50
N ASP A 5 11.68 12.15 12.37
CA ASP A 5 11.43 13.26 11.44
C ASP A 5 11.48 12.79 9.99
N TYR A 6 12.42 11.89 9.67
CA TYR A 6 12.49 11.25 8.36
C TYR A 6 11.22 10.44 8.05
N ILE A 7 10.80 9.56 8.97
CA ILE A 7 9.59 8.74 8.79
C ILE A 7 8.34 9.62 8.64
N MET A 8 8.19 10.67 9.46
CA MET A 8 7.07 11.61 9.33
C MET A 8 7.07 12.31 7.96
N ARG A 9 8.24 12.73 7.47
CA ARG A 9 8.35 13.34 6.14
C ARG A 9 8.02 12.34 5.03
N LEU A 10 8.49 11.10 5.15
CA LEU A 10 8.19 10.01 4.22
C LEU A 10 6.68 9.77 4.12
N ILE A 11 6.00 9.59 5.26
CA ILE A 11 4.55 9.38 5.33
C ILE A 11 3.81 10.55 4.68
N ARG A 12 4.18 11.78 5.03
CA ARG A 12 3.55 12.98 4.48
C ARG A 12 3.71 13.07 2.95
N GLN A 13 4.94 12.91 2.44
CA GLN A 13 5.22 12.96 1.01
C GLN A 13 4.49 11.86 0.24
N PHE A 14 4.40 10.67 0.84
CA PHE A 14 3.67 9.55 0.26
C PHE A 14 2.18 9.90 0.10
N PHE A 15 1.52 10.35 1.17
CA PHE A 15 0.10 10.68 1.10
C PHE A 15 -0.20 11.88 0.20
N GLU A 16 0.68 12.89 0.16
CA GLU A 16 0.58 13.99 -0.80
C GLU A 16 0.68 13.50 -2.26
N ALA A 17 1.52 12.51 -2.54
CA ALA A 17 1.62 11.90 -3.87
C ALA A 17 0.40 11.03 -4.19
N LEU A 18 -0.05 10.22 -3.23
CA LEU A 18 -1.22 9.36 -3.39
C LEU A 18 -2.49 10.16 -3.64
N GLU A 19 -2.65 11.30 -2.96
CA GLU A 19 -3.82 12.17 -3.15
C GLU A 19 -3.87 12.75 -4.56
N LYS A 20 -2.72 13.16 -5.12
CA LYS A 20 -2.63 13.58 -6.53
C LYS A 20 -3.03 12.48 -7.50
N LEU A 21 -2.71 11.21 -7.19
CA LEU A 21 -3.16 10.09 -8.02
C LEU A 21 -4.67 9.90 -7.94
N LYS A 22 -5.27 10.02 -6.75
CA LYS A 22 -6.73 9.95 -6.59
C LYS A 22 -7.44 11.07 -7.35
N GLU A 23 -6.94 12.31 -7.26
CA GLU A 23 -7.47 13.44 -8.03
C GLU A 23 -7.40 13.17 -9.54
N LYS A 24 -6.26 12.64 -10.04
CA LYS A 24 -6.09 12.30 -11.46
C LYS A 24 -7.05 11.23 -11.93
N ARG A 25 -7.26 10.17 -11.13
CA ARG A 25 -8.24 9.11 -11.42
C ARG A 25 -9.61 9.72 -11.68
N ASP A 26 -10.03 10.66 -10.83
CA ASP A 26 -11.36 11.28 -10.91
C ASP A 26 -11.50 12.20 -12.15
N THR A 27 -10.38 12.63 -12.74
CA THR A 27 -10.33 13.42 -13.99
C THR A 27 -10.17 12.62 -15.29
N ASN A 28 -10.14 11.27 -15.23
CA ASN A 28 -10.05 10.33 -16.37
C ASN A 28 -8.77 10.39 -17.23
N ASP A 29 -7.63 10.82 -16.70
CA ASP A 29 -6.32 10.72 -17.38
C ASP A 29 -5.67 9.34 -17.16
N GLY A 30 -6.19 8.31 -17.84
CA GLY A 30 -5.94 6.90 -17.51
C GLY A 30 -4.57 6.30 -17.86
N THR A 31 -3.81 6.86 -18.81
CA THR A 31 -2.48 6.30 -19.16
C THR A 31 -1.37 6.86 -18.27
N SER A 32 -1.48 8.12 -17.85
CA SER A 32 -0.49 8.74 -16.94
C SER A 32 -0.56 8.12 -15.54
N ILE A 33 -1.76 7.76 -15.08
CA ILE A 33 -1.97 7.26 -13.72
C ILE A 33 -1.25 5.94 -13.44
N GLN A 34 -1.19 5.03 -14.41
CA GLN A 34 -0.51 3.75 -14.24
C GLN A 34 1.01 3.93 -14.10
N VAL A 35 1.59 4.80 -14.94
CA VAL A 35 3.02 5.13 -14.89
C VAL A 35 3.37 5.79 -13.56
N GLU A 36 2.56 6.72 -13.09
CA GLU A 36 2.80 7.41 -11.82
C GLU A 36 2.59 6.50 -10.60
N THR A 37 1.65 5.55 -10.67
CA THR A 37 1.48 4.51 -9.66
C THR A 37 2.73 3.62 -9.56
N ASN A 38 3.26 3.16 -10.71
CA ASN A 38 4.53 2.41 -10.74
C ASN A 38 5.73 3.24 -10.21
N ASN A 39 5.74 4.54 -10.47
CA ASN A 39 6.76 5.45 -9.91
C ASN A 39 6.67 5.53 -8.38
N MET A 40 5.48 5.43 -7.78
CA MET A 40 5.33 5.34 -6.33
C MET A 40 5.91 4.03 -5.78
N TYR A 41 5.67 2.88 -6.44
CA TYR A 41 6.25 1.62 -5.98
C TYR A 41 7.78 1.68 -5.92
N THR A 42 8.41 2.17 -6.99
CA THR A 42 9.86 2.28 -7.06
C THR A 42 10.43 3.32 -6.09
N SER A 43 9.77 4.47 -5.93
CA SER A 43 10.23 5.56 -5.05
C SER A 43 10.15 5.22 -3.56
N TYR A 44 9.08 4.53 -3.14
CA TYR A 44 8.82 4.26 -1.72
C TYR A 44 9.15 2.84 -1.30
N PHE A 45 9.25 1.87 -2.20
CA PHE A 45 9.49 0.48 -1.83
C PHE A 45 10.66 -0.16 -2.57
N HIS A 46 11.35 0.60 -3.44
CA HIS A 46 12.55 0.18 -4.15
C HIS A 46 12.37 -1.10 -4.99
N GLN A 47 11.14 -1.37 -5.42
CA GLN A 47 10.79 -2.42 -6.38
C GLN A 47 9.68 -1.92 -7.31
N PRO A 48 9.60 -2.42 -8.55
CA PRO A 48 8.49 -2.11 -9.45
C PRO A 48 7.19 -2.80 -8.99
N GLU A 49 6.05 -2.35 -9.53
CA GLU A 49 4.72 -2.92 -9.19
C GLU A 49 4.65 -4.44 -9.43
N ALA A 50 5.33 -4.95 -10.48
CA ALA A 50 5.36 -6.37 -10.83
C ALA A 50 5.84 -7.25 -9.66
N PHE A 51 6.84 -6.79 -8.89
CA PHE A 51 7.32 -7.53 -7.71
C PHE A 51 6.19 -7.71 -6.68
N PHE A 52 5.42 -6.67 -6.39
CA PHE A 52 4.36 -6.71 -5.39
C PHE A 52 3.14 -7.52 -5.86
N TYR A 53 2.91 -7.58 -7.18
CA TYR A 53 1.85 -8.41 -7.74
C TYR A 53 2.20 -9.89 -7.67
N GLU A 54 3.44 -10.25 -8.01
CA GLU A 54 3.89 -11.63 -8.11
C GLU A 54 4.27 -12.23 -6.75
N ALA A 55 4.92 -11.46 -5.87
CA ALA A 55 5.41 -11.96 -4.59
C ALA A 55 4.28 -12.23 -3.59
N GLY A 56 4.38 -13.33 -2.84
CA GLY A 56 3.51 -13.60 -1.69
C GLY A 56 3.66 -12.54 -0.59
N SER A 57 2.62 -12.35 0.22
CA SER A 57 2.61 -11.35 1.30
C SER A 57 3.73 -11.59 2.32
N ASP A 58 4.08 -12.85 2.59
CA ASP A 58 5.21 -13.27 3.41
C ASP A 58 6.57 -12.83 2.83
N ILE A 59 6.75 -12.97 1.52
CA ILE A 59 7.96 -12.50 0.81
C ILE A 59 8.05 -10.99 0.83
N ILE A 60 6.94 -10.28 0.64
CA ILE A 60 6.88 -8.81 0.71
C ILE A 60 7.26 -8.34 2.11
N ILE A 61 6.69 -8.94 3.16
CA ILE A 61 6.99 -8.59 4.54
C ILE A 61 8.48 -8.86 4.85
N GLY A 62 8.99 -10.04 4.47
CA GLY A 62 10.40 -10.39 4.65
C GLY A 62 11.35 -9.42 3.92
N TYR A 63 11.00 -9.00 2.70
CA TYR A 63 11.73 -7.98 1.96
C TYR A 63 11.78 -6.64 2.72
N MET A 64 10.65 -6.19 3.25
CA MET A 64 10.58 -4.93 4.02
C MET A 64 11.42 -5.01 5.30
N GLN A 65 11.32 -6.12 6.04
CA GLN A 65 12.06 -6.34 7.28
C GLN A 65 13.58 -6.42 7.05
N ALA A 66 14.01 -7.00 5.93
CA ALA A 66 15.44 -7.07 5.59
C ALA A 66 16.03 -5.73 5.18
N ARG A 67 15.19 -4.76 4.76
CA ARG A 67 15.64 -3.51 4.14
C ARG A 67 15.53 -2.28 5.03
N PHE A 68 14.57 -2.25 5.96
CA PHE A 68 14.28 -1.07 6.76
C PHE A 68 14.30 -1.37 8.26
N SER A 69 14.48 -0.34 9.08
CA SER A 69 14.39 -0.48 10.54
C SER A 69 12.98 -0.89 10.97
N GLU A 70 12.82 -1.41 12.19
CA GLU A 70 11.52 -1.88 12.66
C GLU A 70 10.40 -0.84 12.57
N LYS A 71 10.73 0.38 13.01
CA LYS A 71 9.80 1.50 12.95
C LYS A 71 9.48 1.90 11.52
N GLU A 72 10.44 1.79 10.62
CA GLU A 72 10.27 2.22 9.24
C GLU A 72 9.53 1.16 8.41
N TYR A 73 9.84 -0.13 8.55
CA TYR A 73 9.16 -1.17 7.78
C TYR A 73 7.68 -1.25 8.13
N MET A 74 7.31 -1.09 9.42
CA MET A 74 5.91 -1.09 9.84
C MET A 74 5.13 0.04 9.18
N GLN A 75 5.72 1.25 9.12
CA GLN A 75 5.10 2.37 8.42
C GLN A 75 5.03 2.12 6.92
N ARG A 76 6.09 1.59 6.29
CA ARG A 76 6.09 1.28 4.85
C ARG A 76 5.10 0.19 4.47
N ILE A 77 4.83 -0.80 5.31
CA ILE A 77 3.77 -1.80 5.06
C ILE A 77 2.40 -1.12 5.05
N GLU A 78 2.15 -0.16 5.95
CA GLU A 78 0.91 0.63 5.93
C GLU A 78 0.81 1.45 4.63
N LEU A 79 1.88 2.14 4.23
CA LEU A 79 1.91 2.89 2.96
C LEU A 79 1.72 1.97 1.75
N LEU A 80 2.30 0.77 1.76
CA LEU A 80 2.14 -0.20 0.67
C LEU A 80 0.69 -0.70 0.59
N ALA A 81 0.06 -0.97 1.73
CA ALA A 81 -1.36 -1.34 1.77
C ALA A 81 -2.26 -0.24 1.19
N GLU A 82 -1.96 1.04 1.47
CA GLU A 82 -2.65 2.18 0.84
C GLU A 82 -2.45 2.25 -0.67
N LEU A 83 -1.23 2.03 -1.15
CA LEU A 83 -0.94 2.06 -2.60
C LEU A 83 -1.61 0.91 -3.32
N LEU A 84 -1.51 -0.32 -2.81
CA LEU A 84 -2.16 -1.51 -3.38
C LEU A 84 -3.68 -1.36 -3.40
N TYR A 85 -4.26 -0.79 -2.33
CA TYR A 85 -5.69 -0.49 -2.28
C TYR A 85 -6.07 0.52 -3.37
N PHE A 86 -5.35 1.63 -3.50
CA PHE A 86 -5.60 2.58 -4.59
C PHE A 86 -5.45 1.93 -5.97
N ASP A 87 -4.37 1.18 -6.18
CA ASP A 87 -4.04 0.52 -7.44
C ASP A 87 -5.14 -0.48 -7.86
N SER A 88 -5.72 -1.19 -6.89
CA SER A 88 -6.90 -2.02 -7.13
C SER A 88 -8.07 -1.21 -7.73
N THR A 89 -8.30 0.03 -7.29
CA THR A 89 -9.43 0.85 -7.79
C THR A 89 -9.25 1.33 -9.23
N ILE A 90 -8.03 1.28 -9.76
CA ILE A 90 -7.72 1.68 -11.14
C ILE A 90 -7.50 0.49 -12.07
N LYS A 91 -7.45 -0.75 -11.55
CA LYS A 91 -7.41 -1.96 -12.40
C LYS A 91 -8.75 -2.18 -13.09
N THR A 92 -8.69 -2.65 -14.33
CA THR A 92 -9.87 -2.99 -15.14
C THR A 92 -10.33 -4.45 -14.98
N SER A 93 -9.40 -5.37 -14.65
CA SER A 93 -9.71 -6.78 -14.41
C SER A 93 -10.16 -7.02 -12.96
N LYS A 94 -11.28 -7.73 -12.80
CA LYS A 94 -11.79 -8.13 -11.47
C LYS A 94 -10.85 -9.09 -10.76
N GLU A 95 -10.17 -9.95 -11.51
CA GLU A 95 -9.17 -10.88 -10.99
C GLU A 95 -7.98 -10.12 -10.41
N GLN A 96 -7.49 -9.10 -11.11
CA GLN A 96 -6.43 -8.23 -10.61
C GLN A 96 -6.88 -7.41 -9.39
N GLN A 97 -8.10 -6.85 -9.42
CA GLN A 97 -8.67 -6.15 -8.26
C GLN A 97 -8.69 -7.05 -7.02
N ARG A 98 -9.24 -8.26 -7.17
CA ARG A 98 -9.34 -9.26 -6.09
C ARG A 98 -7.97 -9.64 -5.55
N MET A 99 -7.01 -9.94 -6.43
CA MET A 99 -5.64 -10.30 -6.03
C MET A 99 -4.97 -9.19 -5.21
N LEU A 100 -5.16 -7.91 -5.59
CA LEU A 100 -4.64 -6.78 -4.84
C LEU A 100 -5.35 -6.60 -3.49
N TRP A 101 -6.67 -6.74 -3.45
CA TRP A 101 -7.43 -6.68 -2.20
C TRP A 101 -7.04 -7.78 -1.21
N GLU A 102 -6.83 -9.01 -1.67
CA GLU A 102 -6.34 -10.12 -0.84
C GLU A 102 -4.97 -9.76 -0.23
N LYS A 103 -4.04 -9.22 -1.02
CA LYS A 103 -2.75 -8.73 -0.50
C LYS A 103 -2.89 -7.59 0.50
N VAL A 104 -3.76 -6.61 0.23
CA VAL A 104 -4.00 -5.51 1.18
C VAL A 104 -4.50 -6.09 2.51
N LEU A 105 -5.45 -7.03 2.47
CA LEU A 105 -5.98 -7.65 3.67
C LEU A 105 -4.89 -8.41 4.46
N ASP A 106 -4.00 -9.13 3.77
CA ASP A 106 -2.86 -9.80 4.41
C ASP A 106 -1.92 -8.81 5.11
N LEU A 107 -1.56 -7.72 4.43
CA LEU A 107 -0.66 -6.71 4.98
C LEU A 107 -1.30 -5.99 6.18
N LEU A 108 -2.58 -5.64 6.11
CA LEU A 108 -3.31 -5.04 7.23
C LEU A 108 -3.47 -6.02 8.40
N THR A 109 -3.65 -7.32 8.12
CA THR A 109 -3.70 -8.37 9.16
C THR A 109 -2.34 -8.50 9.85
N PHE A 110 -1.25 -8.50 9.09
CA PHE A 110 0.09 -8.46 9.65
C PHE A 110 0.27 -7.25 10.57
N LEU A 111 -0.13 -6.06 10.12
CA LEU A 111 -0.06 -4.84 10.92
C LEU A 111 -0.93 -4.88 12.18
N ASP A 112 -2.18 -5.35 12.11
CA ASP A 112 -3.06 -5.46 13.30
C ASP A 112 -2.51 -6.46 14.34
N THR A 113 -1.76 -7.48 13.88
CA THR A 113 -1.18 -8.50 14.75
C THR A 113 0.15 -8.07 15.38
N HIS A 114 0.97 -7.31 14.65
CA HIS A 114 2.35 -7.00 15.06
C HIS A 114 2.56 -5.55 15.50
N SER A 115 1.58 -4.67 15.29
CA SER A 115 1.70 -3.27 15.72
C SER A 115 1.30 -3.11 17.18
N ASP A 116 2.15 -2.41 17.94
CA ASP A 116 1.80 -1.96 19.30
C ASP A 116 0.71 -0.86 19.31
N THR A 117 0.33 -0.32 18.15
CA THR A 117 -0.68 0.74 18.03
C THR A 117 -1.97 0.21 17.44
N PHE A 118 -3.02 0.27 18.24
CA PHE A 118 -4.38 0.02 17.78
C PHE A 118 -4.85 1.09 16.78
N SER A 119 -5.47 0.68 15.68
CA SER A 119 -6.00 1.58 14.64
C SER A 119 -7.43 1.22 14.24
N PHE A 120 -8.38 2.13 14.52
CA PHE A 120 -9.77 2.00 14.07
C PHE A 120 -9.88 2.05 12.54
N ASP A 121 -9.13 2.94 11.91
CA ASP A 121 -9.15 3.11 10.45
C ASP A 121 -8.66 1.84 9.74
N ARG A 122 -7.62 1.20 10.29
CA ARG A 122 -7.11 -0.08 9.78
C ARG A 122 -8.18 -1.16 9.82
N ARG A 123 -8.83 -1.35 10.98
CA ARG A 123 -9.87 -2.36 11.14
C ARG A 123 -11.07 -2.10 10.26
N ARG A 124 -11.51 -0.85 10.16
CA ARG A 124 -12.58 -0.46 9.25
C ARG A 124 -12.25 -0.82 7.80
N LYS A 125 -11.05 -0.48 7.34
CA LYS A 125 -10.58 -0.82 5.99
C LYS A 125 -10.53 -2.33 5.76
N MET A 126 -10.08 -3.10 6.74
CA MET A 126 -10.10 -4.57 6.66
C MET A 126 -11.53 -5.10 6.46
N GLU A 127 -12.52 -4.58 7.20
CA GLU A 127 -13.91 -4.98 7.02
C GLU A 127 -14.48 -4.56 5.65
N ASP A 128 -14.17 -3.34 5.20
CA ASP A 128 -14.57 -2.85 3.87
C ASP A 128 -14.01 -3.77 2.76
N ILE A 129 -12.75 -4.18 2.86
CA ILE A 129 -12.11 -5.09 1.89
C ILE A 129 -12.72 -6.50 1.97
N LYS A 130 -12.99 -7.02 3.16
CA LYS A 130 -13.65 -8.33 3.32
C LYS A 130 -15.02 -8.36 2.64
N ALA A 131 -15.76 -7.26 2.72
CA ALA A 131 -17.04 -7.11 2.02
C ALA A 131 -16.86 -7.08 0.49
N LEU A 132 -15.79 -6.45 -0.02
CA LEU A 132 -15.47 -6.46 -1.46
C LEU A 132 -15.06 -7.86 -1.97
N LEU A 133 -14.39 -8.67 -1.14
CA LEU A 133 -13.94 -10.03 -1.49
C LEU A 133 -15.06 -11.08 -1.45
N ASN A 134 -16.07 -10.84 -0.61
CA ASN A 134 -17.24 -11.70 -0.43
C ASN A 134 -18.54 -10.90 -0.66
N PRO A 135 -18.81 -10.50 -1.91
CA PRO A 135 -19.93 -9.62 -2.25
C PRO A 135 -21.30 -10.30 -2.13
#